data_AF-A0A392R1C5-F1
#
_entry.id   AF-A0A392R1C5-F1
#
_cell.length_a   1.000
_cell.length_b   1.000
_cell.length_c   1.000
_cell.angle_alpha   90.00
_cell.angle_beta   90.00
_cell.angle_gamma   90.00
#
_symmetry.space_group_name_H-M   'P 1'
#
loop_
_entity.id
_entity.type
_entity.pdbx_description
1 polymer ?
#
loop_
_entity_poly.entity_id
_entity_poly.type
_entity_poly.pdbx_seq_one_letter_code
_entity_poly.pdbx_strand_id
1 'polypeptide(L)'
;SHIIVQAPNTSQNNDNNAPASEATEQRLQCCVKGLVRVSDLDLPGQRKFREIVRSIRMVYDSIRVMAMEEEDKEVDVCSERINLRVSAMMRRRGLGLNRDKKIIGTIPGVCIGDVFLNKMELVVVGLHGQPQAGIDYLPDIMSSNGEPIATSVIVSGGYDDSV
;
A
#
# COMPACT_ATOMS: atom_id res chain seq x y z
N SER A 1 21.79 2.29 -20.19
CA SER A 1 21.61 0.94 -20.75
C SER A 1 21.16 0.04 -19.62
N HIS A 2 19.88 -0.33 -19.54
CA HIS A 2 19.36 -1.18 -18.46
C HIS A 2 19.09 -2.58 -19.00
N ILE A 3 19.66 -3.58 -18.33
CA ILE A 3 19.48 -5.00 -18.64
C ILE A 3 18.50 -5.55 -17.60
N ILE A 4 17.32 -5.96 -18.06
CA ILE A 4 16.35 -6.74 -17.28
C ILE A 4 16.61 -8.20 -17.63
N VAL A 5 17.09 -8.97 -16.67
CA VAL A 5 17.24 -10.42 -16.84
C VAL A 5 15.95 -11.09 -16.38
N GLN A 6 15.25 -11.73 -17.32
CA GLN A 6 14.08 -12.55 -17.06
C GLN A 6 14.45 -14.03 -17.20
N ALA A 7 14.08 -14.84 -16.21
CA ALA A 7 14.31 -16.29 -16.21
C ALA A 7 13.27 -17.02 -17.10
N PRO A 8 13.59 -18.23 -17.63
CA PRO A 8 12.84 -18.83 -18.73
C PRO A 8 11.54 -19.51 -18.28
N ASN A 9 10.47 -19.32 -19.07
CA ASN A 9 9.16 -19.95 -18.90
C ASN A 9 9.10 -21.30 -19.62
N THR A 10 8.47 -22.30 -18.98
CA THR A 10 8.00 -23.53 -19.62
C THR A 10 6.49 -23.65 -19.40
N SER A 11 5.73 -23.82 -20.49
CA SER A 11 4.26 -23.96 -20.49
C SER A 11 3.85 -25.38 -20.85
N GLN A 12 2.78 -25.92 -20.23
CA GLN A 12 1.77 -26.78 -20.88
C GLN A 12 0.49 -27.02 -20.03
N ASN A 13 -0.63 -26.45 -20.53
CA ASN A 13 -2.05 -26.86 -20.68
C ASN A 13 -2.92 -27.68 -19.68
N ASN A 14 -4.15 -27.13 -19.46
CA ASN A 14 -5.56 -27.68 -19.55
C ASN A 14 -6.04 -28.81 -18.60
N ASP A 15 -7.27 -28.93 -18.07
CA ASP A 15 -8.59 -28.21 -18.08
C ASP A 15 -9.43 -28.71 -16.85
N ASN A 16 -10.43 -27.92 -16.39
CA ASN A 16 -11.80 -28.32 -15.91
C ASN A 16 -12.37 -27.62 -14.63
N ASN A 17 -13.28 -26.66 -14.89
CA ASN A 17 -14.46 -26.09 -14.19
C ASN A 17 -14.83 -26.39 -12.71
N ALA A 18 -15.00 -25.30 -11.92
CA ALA A 18 -16.03 -25.13 -10.86
C ALA A 18 -16.26 -23.61 -10.57
N PRO A 19 -17.50 -23.13 -10.24
CA PRO A 19 -17.82 -21.71 -10.11
C PRO A 19 -17.48 -21.16 -8.71
N ALA A 20 -16.28 -21.48 -8.22
CA ALA A 20 -15.67 -20.88 -7.03
C ALA A 20 -14.42 -20.04 -7.39
N SER A 21 -14.00 -20.04 -8.67
CA SER A 21 -12.72 -19.45 -9.07
C SER A 21 -12.77 -17.94 -9.21
N GLU A 22 -13.88 -17.26 -9.52
CA GLU A 22 -13.86 -15.80 -9.72
C GLU A 22 -13.48 -15.02 -8.45
N ALA A 23 -13.97 -15.40 -7.27
CA ALA A 23 -13.58 -14.76 -6.00
C ALA A 23 -12.13 -15.07 -5.61
N THR A 24 -11.58 -16.19 -6.11
CA THR A 24 -10.24 -16.69 -5.79
C THR A 24 -9.21 -16.16 -6.78
N GLU A 25 -9.57 -16.05 -8.06
CA GLU A 25 -8.84 -15.41 -9.14
C GLU A 25 -8.81 -13.90 -8.95
N GLN A 26 -9.89 -13.24 -8.54
CA GLN A 26 -9.82 -11.83 -8.12
C GLN A 26 -8.90 -11.62 -6.91
N ARG A 27 -8.83 -12.59 -5.99
CA ARG A 27 -7.84 -12.59 -4.89
C ARG A 27 -6.41 -12.79 -5.40
N LEU A 28 -6.18 -13.61 -6.42
CA LEU A 28 -4.87 -13.82 -7.04
C LEU A 28 -4.46 -12.68 -7.98
N GLN A 29 -5.40 -12.04 -8.68
CA GLN A 29 -5.17 -10.92 -9.60
C GLN A 29 -4.78 -9.63 -8.84
N CYS A 30 -5.28 -9.44 -7.60
CA CYS A 30 -4.78 -8.37 -6.73
C CYS A 30 -3.39 -8.67 -6.14
N CYS A 31 -2.90 -9.90 -6.36
CA CYS A 31 -1.78 -10.54 -5.68
C CYS A 31 -0.62 -10.86 -6.65
N VAL A 32 -0.46 -10.11 -7.75
CA VAL A 32 0.78 -10.13 -8.55
C VAL A 32 1.50 -8.77 -8.45
N LYS A 33 1.70 -8.31 -7.22
CA LYS A 33 2.55 -7.16 -6.90
C LYS A 33 4.01 -7.58 -6.88
N GLY A 34 4.77 -7.26 -7.92
CA GLY A 34 6.21 -7.50 -7.92
C GLY A 34 6.90 -6.86 -6.72
N LEU A 35 7.83 -7.57 -6.10
CA LEU A 35 8.68 -7.04 -5.04
C LEU A 35 9.79 -6.19 -5.65
N VAL A 36 9.91 -4.93 -5.24
CA VAL A 36 10.87 -4.00 -5.82
C VAL A 36 11.68 -3.32 -4.74
N ARG A 37 12.99 -3.25 -4.93
CA ARG A 37 13.86 -2.33 -4.20
C ARG A 37 14.09 -1.12 -5.08
N VAL A 38 13.87 0.06 -4.52
CA VAL A 38 14.17 1.31 -5.22
C VAL A 38 15.53 1.80 -4.72
N SER A 39 16.51 1.83 -5.61
CA SER A 39 17.86 2.31 -5.32
C SER A 39 18.08 3.70 -5.93
N ASP A 40 18.93 4.50 -5.28
CA ASP A 40 19.62 5.71 -5.76
C ASP A 40 18.88 6.53 -6.83
N LEU A 41 17.81 7.22 -6.40
CA LEU A 41 17.20 8.25 -7.23
C LEU A 41 18.10 9.48 -7.30
N ASP A 42 18.28 10.02 -8.50
CA ASP A 42 18.87 11.34 -8.69
C ASP A 42 18.08 12.40 -7.88
N LEU A 43 18.77 13.46 -7.46
CA LEU A 43 18.19 14.55 -6.67
C LEU A 43 16.91 15.17 -7.29
N PRO A 44 16.82 15.40 -8.62
CA PRO A 44 15.57 15.86 -9.24
C PRO A 44 14.45 14.82 -9.17
N GLY A 45 14.79 13.54 -9.25
CA GLY A 45 13.84 12.44 -9.09
C GLY A 45 13.26 12.45 -7.67
N GLN A 46 14.12 12.50 -6.66
CA GLN A 46 13.70 12.55 -5.26
C GLN A 46 12.76 13.73 -4.97
N ARG A 47 13.05 14.91 -5.54
CA ARG A 47 12.17 16.09 -5.42
C ARG A 47 10.79 15.84 -6.02
N LYS A 48 10.73 15.30 -7.25
CA LYS A 48 9.45 15.00 -7.93
C LYS A 48 8.59 14.04 -7.12
N PHE A 49 9.16 12.94 -6.61
CA PHE A 49 8.40 12.01 -5.77
C PHE A 49 7.92 12.68 -4.48
N ARG A 50 8.75 13.54 -3.87
CA ARG A 50 8.35 14.28 -2.67
C ARG A 50 7.18 15.23 -2.94
N GLU A 51 7.17 15.90 -4.09
CA GLU A 51 6.06 16.75 -4.52
C GLU A 51 4.78 15.95 -4.76
N ILE A 52 4.89 14.77 -5.39
CA ILE A 52 3.75 13.86 -5.60
C ILE A 52 3.16 13.40 -4.26
N VAL A 53 4.00 12.92 -3.34
CA VAL A 53 3.54 12.48 -2.01
C VAL A 53 2.86 13.64 -1.27
N ARG A 54 3.43 14.84 -1.28
CA ARG A 54 2.79 16.02 -0.67
C ARG A 54 1.45 16.36 -1.31
N SER A 55 1.36 16.36 -2.63
CA SER A 55 0.12 16.64 -3.35
C SER A 55 -0.99 15.64 -2.99
N ILE A 56 -0.66 14.34 -2.99
CA ILE A 56 -1.61 13.28 -2.60
C ILE A 56 -2.07 13.45 -1.15
N ARG A 57 -1.17 13.79 -0.24
CA ARG A 57 -1.51 14.03 1.18
C ARG A 57 -2.40 15.25 1.35
N MET A 58 -2.14 16.34 0.63
CA MET A 58 -3.02 17.53 0.63
C MET A 58 -4.43 17.20 0.13
N VAL A 59 -4.54 16.36 -0.91
CA VAL A 59 -5.84 15.90 -1.41
C VAL A 59 -6.54 14.99 -0.40
N TYR A 60 -5.79 14.09 0.26
CA TYR A 60 -6.34 13.24 1.31
C TYR A 60 -6.91 14.08 2.46
N ASP A 61 -6.15 15.06 2.94
CA ASP A 61 -6.55 15.93 4.04
C ASP A 61 -7.75 16.79 3.66
N SER A 62 -7.80 17.36 2.44
CA SER A 62 -8.93 18.18 2.01
C SER A 62 -10.24 17.39 1.93
N ILE A 63 -10.19 16.17 1.38
CA ILE A 63 -11.36 15.29 1.33
C ILE A 63 -11.78 14.88 2.74
N ARG A 64 -10.82 14.59 3.62
CA ARG A 64 -11.12 14.21 5.02
C ARG A 64 -11.84 15.33 5.75
N VAL A 65 -11.38 16.58 5.62
CA VAL A 65 -12.04 17.74 6.22
C VAL A 65 -13.46 17.92 5.68
N MET A 66 -13.65 17.86 4.36
CA MET A 66 -15.00 17.96 3.77
C MET A 66 -15.92 16.84 4.24
N ALA A 67 -15.43 15.60 4.32
CA ALA A 67 -16.22 14.46 4.78
C ALA A 67 -16.58 14.53 6.27
N MET A 68 -15.73 15.18 7.09
CA MET A 68 -16.01 15.44 8.50
C MET A 68 -17.08 16.52 8.70
N GLU A 69 -17.18 17.49 7.80
CA GLU A 69 -18.23 18.52 7.84
C GLU A 69 -19.61 17.97 7.43
N GLU A 70 -19.64 16.92 6.60
CA GLU A 70 -20.89 16.26 6.17
C GLU A 70 -21.51 15.34 7.24
N GLU A 71 -20.74 14.80 8.19
CA GLU A 71 -21.22 13.86 9.21
C GLU A 71 -21.52 14.56 10.56
N ASP A 72 -22.66 14.26 11.17
CA ASP A 72 -23.05 14.75 12.49
C ASP A 72 -22.17 14.15 13.62
N LYS A 73 -21.95 14.94 14.68
CA LYS A 73 -20.81 14.94 15.62
C LYS A 73 -20.63 13.75 16.59
N GLU A 74 -20.74 12.50 16.17
CA GLU A 74 -20.26 11.36 16.98
C GLU A 74 -18.78 11.05 16.66
N VAL A 75 -17.88 11.61 17.46
CA VAL A 75 -16.52 12.01 17.03
C VAL A 75 -15.53 10.86 16.77
N ASP A 76 -15.60 9.75 17.52
CA ASP A 76 -14.51 8.76 17.49
C ASP A 76 -14.74 7.62 16.49
N VAL A 77 -15.95 7.04 16.49
CA VAL A 77 -16.34 6.00 15.52
C VAL A 77 -16.53 6.57 14.11
N CYS A 78 -16.94 7.85 13.98
CA CYS A 78 -17.00 8.51 12.66
C CYS A 78 -15.61 8.68 12.05
N SER A 79 -14.57 9.00 12.85
CA SER A 79 -13.26 9.35 12.29
C SER A 79 -12.62 8.20 11.49
N GLU A 80 -12.63 6.98 12.04
CA GLU A 80 -12.08 5.82 11.31
C GLU A 80 -12.94 5.44 10.09
N ARG A 81 -14.26 5.53 10.20
CA ARG A 81 -15.20 5.29 9.09
C ARG A 81 -14.98 6.29 7.95
N ILE A 82 -14.81 7.58 8.28
CA ILE A 82 -14.49 8.64 7.34
C ILE A 82 -13.14 8.34 6.68
N ASN A 83 -12.09 8.04 7.46
CA ASN A 83 -10.77 7.74 6.91
C ASN A 83 -10.80 6.53 5.96
N LEU A 84 -11.59 5.50 6.28
CA LEU A 84 -11.79 4.34 5.43
C LEU A 84 -12.51 4.74 4.13
N ARG A 85 -13.60 5.53 4.21
CA ARG A 85 -14.36 6.05 3.05
C ARG A 85 -13.48 6.92 2.14
N VAL A 86 -12.74 7.87 2.70
CA VAL A 86 -11.83 8.76 1.97
C VAL A 86 -10.75 7.94 1.27
N SER A 87 -10.12 7.01 1.99
CA SER A 87 -9.11 6.15 1.38
C SER A 87 -9.70 5.33 0.23
N ALA A 88 -10.88 4.72 0.40
CA ALA A 88 -11.56 3.93 -0.61
C ALA A 88 -11.90 4.77 -1.84
N MET A 89 -12.33 6.02 -1.65
CA MET A 89 -12.59 6.93 -2.76
C MET A 89 -11.31 7.29 -3.52
N MET A 90 -10.23 7.66 -2.81
CA MET A 90 -8.93 7.90 -3.44
C MET A 90 -8.42 6.66 -4.15
N ARG A 91 -8.69 5.46 -3.61
CA ARG A 91 -8.35 4.20 -4.26
C ARG A 91 -9.05 4.03 -5.59
N ARG A 92 -10.37 4.24 -5.62
CA ARG A 92 -11.18 4.11 -6.84
C ARG A 92 -10.78 5.13 -7.89
N ARG A 93 -10.31 6.31 -7.49
CA ARG A 93 -9.82 7.37 -8.38
C ARG A 93 -8.36 7.21 -8.83
N GLY A 94 -7.69 6.12 -8.46
CA GLY A 94 -6.29 5.88 -8.85
C GLY A 94 -5.27 6.80 -8.16
N LEU A 95 -5.65 7.47 -7.06
CA LEU A 95 -4.77 8.40 -6.33
C LEU A 95 -3.89 7.71 -5.28
N GLY A 96 -3.96 6.38 -5.17
CA GLY A 96 -3.07 5.66 -4.26
C GLY A 96 -1.74 5.35 -4.90
N LEU A 97 -0.68 5.58 -4.14
CA LEU A 97 0.69 5.37 -4.58
C LEU A 97 1.13 3.93 -4.27
N ASN A 98 2.15 3.47 -4.99
CA ASN A 98 2.89 2.21 -4.73
C ASN A 98 2.00 0.97 -4.57
N ARG A 99 0.93 0.85 -5.36
CA ARG A 99 -0.05 -0.24 -5.22
C ARG A 99 0.31 -1.50 -5.96
N ASP A 100 0.85 -1.32 -7.15
CA ASP A 100 1.07 -2.41 -8.10
C ASP A 100 2.37 -3.15 -7.81
N LYS A 101 3.22 -2.57 -6.95
CA LYS A 101 4.52 -3.10 -6.58
C LYS A 101 4.73 -2.92 -5.09
N LYS A 102 5.20 -3.98 -4.44
CA LYS A 102 5.55 -3.92 -3.03
C LYS A 102 6.98 -3.43 -2.92
N ILE A 103 7.17 -2.25 -2.34
CA ILE A 103 8.51 -1.69 -2.19
C ILE A 103 9.13 -2.20 -0.89
N ILE A 104 10.35 -2.72 -0.96
CA ILE A 104 11.18 -3.01 0.22
C ILE A 104 12.13 -1.85 0.45
N GLY A 105 12.21 -1.42 1.71
CA GLY A 105 13.12 -0.37 2.16
C GLY A 105 12.49 1.01 2.02
N THR A 106 13.26 1.97 1.51
CA THR A 106 12.85 3.37 1.43
C THR A 106 11.76 3.58 0.37
N ILE A 107 10.66 4.23 0.75
CA ILE A 107 9.60 4.63 -0.19
C ILE A 107 9.98 5.98 -0.84
N PRO A 108 10.02 6.07 -2.19
CA PRO A 108 10.31 7.33 -2.87
C PRO A 108 9.35 8.44 -2.47
N GLY A 109 9.90 9.60 -2.09
CA GLY A 109 9.12 10.77 -1.69
C GLY A 109 8.64 10.75 -0.23
N VAL A 110 8.94 9.69 0.55
CA VAL A 110 8.74 9.67 2.00
C VAL A 110 10.09 9.79 2.70
N CYS A 111 10.18 10.68 3.69
CA CYS A 111 11.38 10.86 4.50
C CYS A 111 11.14 10.43 5.94
N ILE A 112 12.22 9.99 6.60
CA ILE A 112 12.22 9.74 8.03
C ILE A 112 11.81 11.05 8.74
N GLY A 113 10.88 10.95 9.69
CA GLY A 113 10.29 12.08 10.39
C GLY A 113 9.04 12.68 9.72
N ASP A 114 8.62 12.19 8.55
CA ASP A 114 7.30 12.53 8.01
C ASP A 114 6.20 12.01 8.96
N VAL A 115 5.30 12.89 9.38
CA VAL A 115 4.19 12.58 10.28
C VAL A 115 2.95 12.23 9.46
N PHE A 116 2.25 11.17 9.87
CA PHE A 116 0.97 10.74 9.30
C PHE A 116 -0.08 10.75 10.40
N LEU A 117 -1.29 11.19 10.08
CA LEU A 117 -2.34 11.44 11.07
C LEU A 117 -3.22 10.22 11.32
N ASN A 118 -3.32 9.31 10.35
CA ASN A 118 -4.10 8.09 10.50
C ASN A 118 -3.53 6.94 9.65
N LYS A 119 -3.89 5.72 10.02
CA LYS A 119 -3.43 4.49 9.35
C LYS A 119 -3.83 4.42 7.87
N MET A 120 -4.97 4.98 7.50
CA MET A 120 -5.44 4.97 6.12
C MET A 120 -4.63 5.91 5.20
N GLU A 121 -4.00 6.94 5.74
CA GLU A 121 -3.05 7.79 5.01
C GLU A 121 -1.83 6.95 4.58
N LEU A 122 -1.30 6.08 5.46
CA LEU A 122 -0.21 5.16 5.15
C LEU A 122 -0.60 4.19 4.03
N VAL A 123 -1.85 3.70 4.05
CA VAL A 123 -2.40 2.82 3.01
C VAL A 123 -2.55 3.52 1.66
N VAL A 124 -2.89 4.82 1.66
CA VAL A 124 -3.00 5.61 0.43
C VAL A 124 -1.62 5.90 -0.17
N VAL A 125 -0.62 6.20 0.66
CA VAL A 125 0.77 6.44 0.22
C VAL A 125 1.51 5.14 -0.13
N GLY A 126 1.04 4.00 0.40
CA GLY A 126 1.65 2.68 0.17
C GLY A 126 2.83 2.38 1.09
N LEU A 127 2.90 3.02 2.27
CA LEU A 127 3.84 2.66 3.33
C LEU A 127 3.42 1.38 4.05
N HIS A 128 2.11 1.14 4.15
CA HIS A 128 1.55 -0.04 4.78
C HIS A 128 0.28 -0.47 4.06
N GLY A 129 0.23 -1.70 3.56
CA GLY A 129 -0.85 -2.21 2.73
C GLY A 129 -2.05 -2.79 3.48
N GLN A 130 -1.91 -3.06 4.79
CA GLN A 130 -2.97 -3.65 5.61
C GLN A 130 -3.74 -2.57 6.39
N PRO A 131 -5.04 -2.35 6.12
CA PRO A 131 -5.83 -1.36 6.87
C PRO A 131 -5.95 -1.68 8.36
N GLN A 132 -6.01 -2.97 8.73
CA GLN A 132 -6.27 -3.41 10.10
C GLN A 132 -5.06 -4.06 10.77
N ALA A 133 -4.30 -4.91 10.08
CA ALA A 133 -3.15 -5.60 10.66
C ALA A 133 -1.97 -4.66 10.96
N GLY A 134 -1.19 -4.93 12.02
CA GLY A 134 0.02 -4.18 12.33
C GLY A 134 1.22 -4.55 11.45
N ILE A 135 1.19 -5.71 10.81
CA ILE A 135 2.26 -6.22 9.94
C ILE A 135 1.72 -6.33 8.52
N ASP A 136 2.45 -5.74 7.59
CA ASP A 136 2.22 -5.90 6.16
C ASP A 136 3.37 -6.70 5.56
N TYR A 137 3.03 -7.64 4.67
CA TYR A 137 3.96 -8.60 4.12
C TYR A 137 3.65 -8.89 2.65
N LEU A 138 4.64 -9.49 1.99
CA LEU A 138 4.51 -10.14 0.70
C LEU A 138 4.33 -11.65 0.96
N PRO A 139 3.30 -12.30 0.40
CA PRO A 139 3.13 -13.74 0.57
C PRO A 139 4.21 -14.54 -0.17
N ASP A 140 4.41 -15.77 0.26
CA ASP A 140 5.36 -16.77 -0.25
C ASP A 140 5.26 -16.98 -1.77
N ILE A 141 4.05 -17.07 -2.32
CA ILE A 141 3.77 -17.27 -3.75
C ILE A 141 4.42 -16.19 -4.63
N MET A 142 4.60 -14.99 -4.07
CA MET A 142 5.12 -13.83 -4.78
C MET A 142 6.59 -13.58 -4.48
N SER A 143 7.16 -14.35 -3.56
CA SER A 143 8.53 -14.21 -3.14
C SER A 143 9.44 -15.15 -3.94
N SER A 144 10.60 -14.64 -4.35
CA SER A 144 11.58 -15.43 -5.08
C SER A 144 12.18 -16.58 -4.27
N ASN A 145 12.11 -16.51 -2.93
CA ASN A 145 12.60 -17.54 -2.01
C ASN A 145 11.49 -18.48 -1.49
N GLY A 146 10.23 -18.28 -1.89
CA GLY A 146 9.11 -19.10 -1.40
C GLY A 146 8.77 -18.87 0.09
N GLU A 147 9.25 -17.79 0.69
CA GLU A 147 8.96 -17.43 2.08
C GLU A 147 8.25 -16.07 2.16
N PRO A 148 7.32 -15.87 3.11
CA PRO A 148 6.68 -14.58 3.28
C PRO A 148 7.68 -13.53 3.77
N ILE A 149 7.67 -12.35 3.15
CA ILE A 149 8.58 -11.25 3.47
C ILE A 149 7.80 -10.12 4.12
N ALA A 150 8.09 -9.81 5.39
CA ALA A 150 7.58 -8.60 6.03
C ALA A 150 8.13 -7.35 5.35
N THR A 151 7.26 -6.39 5.06
CA THR A 151 7.62 -5.15 4.36
C THR A 151 7.45 -3.91 5.20
N SER A 152 6.47 -3.89 6.10
CA SER A 152 6.34 -2.81 7.08
C SER A 152 5.59 -3.26 8.33
N VAL A 153 5.90 -2.60 9.44
CA VAL A 153 5.32 -2.85 10.75
C VAL A 153 4.84 -1.52 11.33
N ILE A 154 3.68 -1.54 11.98
CA ILE A 154 3.13 -0.44 12.76
C ILE A 154 3.21 -0.83 14.23
N VAL A 155 3.92 -0.02 15.01
CA VAL A 155 4.03 -0.16 16.47
C VAL A 155 3.05 0.83 17.09
N SER A 156 1.94 0.34 17.64
CA SER A 156 0.86 1.18 18.21
C SER A 156 0.78 1.14 19.74
N GLY A 157 1.78 0.54 20.42
CA GLY A 157 1.84 0.49 21.90
C GLY A 157 0.76 -0.37 22.57
N GLY A 158 0.01 -1.17 21.81
CA GLY A 158 -1.00 -2.11 22.34
C GLY A 158 -0.42 -3.48 22.72
N TYR A 159 0.90 -3.63 22.61
CA TYR A 159 1.64 -4.81 23.03
C TYR A 159 2.52 -4.38 24.20
N ASP A 160 2.54 -5.19 25.26
CA ASP A 160 3.48 -5.03 26.37
C ASP A 160 4.88 -5.41 25.88
N ASP A 161 5.44 -4.59 24.99
CA ASP A 161 6.81 -4.71 24.54
C ASP A 161 7.69 -4.23 25.69
N SER A 162 8.41 -5.14 26.34
CA SER A 162 9.43 -4.78 27.33
C SER A 162 10.51 -3.96 26.64
N VAL A 163 10.50 -2.65 26.88
CA VAL A 163 11.52 -1.69 26.43
C VAL A 163 12.88 -1.96 27.05
#